data_AF-A0A151IUR2-F1
#
_entry.id   AF-A0A151IUR2-F1
#
_cell.length_a   1.000
_cell.length_b   1.000
_cell.length_c   1.000
_cell.angle_alpha   90.00
_cell.angle_beta   90.00
_cell.angle_gamma   90.00
#
_symmetry.space_group_name_H-M   'P 1'
#
loop_
_entity.id
_entity.type
_entity.pdbx_description
1 polymer ?
#
loop_
_entity_poly.entity_id
_entity_poly.type
_entity_poly.pdbx_seq_one_letter_code
_entity_poly.pdbx_strand_id
1 'polypeptide(L)'
;IPVAYFLLNGLKASERAEITNNKRVLEFVAKSGVRVIALTFDGLSGNIAMCSDLGADIYNDKPYFTHPVDGHPIFVFLDAPHMLKLVRNTMGKHNLYDSDGQPIMFQYLQKLVKLQEERYFHLANKLNRKHVEWWKHKMSVKIAAQTYSTSSAMALEQLLADGHPEFTGCAATIKFCRMVNDVFDVLNSRSLCSNGFKKPLMPETAEVIFALFAEAIQYFSTLKVDVRSRTTGRIIRKLVIESQFKVGFCGFILDMSNLKNMYEQFVINGHLKYILSYKISQDHLEILFSCFRTMGGYNNNPNATQFAASYKKLLHHNEVKSSAAANCISLDNTSILTVAWGKKIKDFTECNEEDEETDDHQINVDDIPLKCINNTLNHAVLYVSGFVEIRVLNKIKCSECVRLLDECPEAESDFITRKSFGFLRFPRIDTCKVTWIVEKLVNIYLNNDKIKLKNAYQKIICDTMRNLDITALFKNFDNHVKDVDIIENHKYELIKLIIDYYLRTKMSYIGKCVTLRHQGLSVRHSLNKTILFKGQ
;
A
#
# COMPACT_ATOMS: atom_id res chain seq x y z
N ILE A 1 -25.90 3.53 -3.75
CA ILE A 1 -27.24 2.94 -3.95
C ILE A 1 -27.17 1.88 -5.06
N PRO A 2 -27.44 0.60 -4.76
CA PRO A 2 -27.58 -0.42 -5.79
C PRO A 2 -28.87 -0.20 -6.61
N VAL A 3 -28.76 -0.25 -7.94
CA VAL A 3 -29.88 0.04 -8.85
C VAL A 3 -30.61 -1.24 -9.30
N ALA A 4 -29.86 -2.31 -9.53
CA ALA A 4 -30.41 -3.59 -9.99
C ALA A 4 -29.52 -4.75 -9.54
N TYR A 5 -30.13 -5.94 -9.40
CA TYR A 5 -29.42 -7.21 -9.30
C TYR A 5 -30.16 -8.27 -10.11
N PHE A 6 -29.41 -9.24 -10.63
CA PHE A 6 -29.95 -10.35 -11.41
C PHE A 6 -29.36 -11.66 -10.90
N LEU A 7 -30.20 -12.67 -10.67
CA LEU A 7 -29.79 -14.02 -10.27
C LEU A 7 -29.63 -14.86 -11.53
N LEU A 8 -28.43 -15.40 -11.75
CA LEU A 8 -28.03 -15.95 -13.03
C LEU A 8 -27.23 -17.24 -12.83
N ASN A 9 -27.43 -18.23 -13.70
CA ASN A 9 -26.59 -19.42 -13.77
C ASN A 9 -25.36 -19.18 -14.69
N GLY A 10 -25.46 -18.19 -15.58
CA GLY A 10 -24.43 -17.75 -16.52
C GLY A 10 -25.05 -16.77 -17.52
N LEU A 11 -24.24 -15.88 -18.11
CA LEU A 11 -24.67 -14.97 -19.17
C LEU A 11 -23.61 -14.90 -20.27
N LYS A 12 -24.06 -14.92 -21.53
CA LYS A 12 -23.25 -14.55 -22.70
C LYS A 12 -22.97 -13.04 -22.69
N ALA A 13 -21.93 -12.62 -23.40
CA ALA A 13 -21.54 -11.22 -23.51
C ALA A 13 -22.69 -10.34 -24.05
N SER A 14 -23.38 -10.82 -25.09
CA SER A 14 -24.51 -10.13 -25.70
C SER A 14 -25.69 -9.94 -24.74
N GLU A 15 -25.98 -10.94 -23.91
CA GLU A 15 -27.04 -10.85 -22.90
C GLU A 15 -26.66 -9.85 -21.79
N ARG A 16 -25.38 -9.79 -21.40
CA ARG A 16 -24.88 -8.76 -20.47
C ARG A 16 -24.98 -7.35 -21.07
N ALA A 17 -24.65 -7.23 -22.35
CA ALA A 17 -24.75 -5.95 -23.06
C ALA A 17 -26.20 -5.50 -23.18
N GLU A 18 -27.14 -6.42 -23.43
CA GLU A 18 -28.58 -6.10 -23.48
C GLU A 18 -29.12 -5.63 -22.12
N ILE A 19 -28.70 -6.26 -21.02
CA ILE A 19 -29.08 -5.83 -19.67
C ILE A 19 -28.52 -4.43 -19.35
N THR A 20 -27.28 -4.17 -19.78
CA THR A 20 -26.59 -2.89 -19.55
C THR A 20 -27.17 -1.77 -20.42
N ASN A 21 -27.23 -1.97 -21.75
CA ASN A 21 -27.60 -0.95 -22.75
C ASN A 21 -29.10 -0.78 -22.92
N ASN A 22 -29.79 -1.88 -23.25
CA ASN A 22 -30.91 -1.78 -24.18
C ASN A 22 -32.28 -2.11 -23.59
N LYS A 23 -32.36 -2.54 -22.32
CA LYS A 23 -33.68 -2.84 -21.72
C LYS A 23 -33.92 -2.41 -20.27
N ARG A 24 -32.90 -2.12 -19.44
CA ARG A 24 -33.16 -2.05 -17.97
C ARG A 24 -32.39 -1.06 -17.12
N VAL A 25 -31.08 -0.84 -17.30
CA VAL A 25 -30.31 -0.09 -16.29
C VAL A 25 -30.03 1.35 -16.73
N LEU A 26 -29.33 1.58 -17.84
CA LEU A 26 -28.98 2.94 -18.26
C LEU A 26 -30.21 3.80 -18.55
N GLU A 27 -31.18 3.28 -19.31
CA GLU A 27 -32.45 3.98 -19.57
C GLU A 27 -33.27 4.24 -18.30
N PHE A 28 -33.28 3.31 -17.36
CA PHE A 28 -34.00 3.45 -16.09
C PHE A 28 -33.38 4.53 -15.20
N VAL A 29 -32.05 4.55 -15.11
CA VAL A 29 -31.31 5.57 -14.35
C VAL A 29 -31.48 6.94 -14.99
N ALA A 30 -31.43 7.02 -16.32
CA ALA A 30 -31.64 8.26 -17.07
C ALA A 30 -33.01 8.91 -16.79
N LYS A 31 -34.08 8.11 -16.65
CA LYS A 31 -35.42 8.62 -16.27
C LYS A 31 -35.44 9.32 -14.91
N SER A 32 -34.49 9.03 -14.04
CA SER A 32 -34.36 9.65 -12.71
C SER A 32 -33.56 10.96 -12.74
N GLY A 33 -33.09 11.40 -13.91
CA GLY A 33 -32.23 12.59 -14.06
C GLY A 33 -30.77 12.37 -13.68
N VAL A 34 -30.38 11.12 -13.34
CA VAL A 34 -28.99 10.77 -13.02
C VAL A 34 -28.24 10.52 -14.32
N ARG A 35 -27.15 11.27 -14.53
CA ARG A 35 -26.29 11.11 -15.70
C ARG A 35 -25.17 10.12 -15.41
N VAL A 36 -25.19 8.98 -16.10
CA VAL A 36 -24.13 7.96 -16.01
C VAL A 36 -22.99 8.35 -16.96
N ILE A 37 -21.81 8.63 -16.41
CA ILE A 37 -20.65 9.13 -17.17
C ILE A 37 -19.56 8.07 -17.41
N ALA A 38 -19.55 7.00 -16.60
CA ALA A 38 -18.53 5.95 -16.66
C ALA A 38 -19.11 4.59 -16.29
N LEU A 39 -18.50 3.53 -16.83
CA LEU A 39 -18.79 2.13 -16.53
C LEU A 39 -17.49 1.41 -16.16
N THR A 40 -17.44 0.81 -14.97
CA THR A 40 -16.25 0.10 -14.46
C THR A 40 -16.55 -1.37 -14.20
N PHE A 41 -15.61 -2.25 -14.58
CA PHE A 41 -15.70 -3.69 -14.35
C PHE A 41 -14.31 -4.36 -14.28
N ASP A 42 -14.28 -5.65 -13.96
CA ASP A 42 -13.05 -6.44 -13.88
C ASP A 42 -12.50 -6.88 -15.26
N GLY A 43 -11.25 -7.34 -15.32
CA GLY A 43 -10.60 -7.74 -16.58
C GLY A 43 -11.09 -9.08 -17.19
N LEU A 44 -12.30 -9.54 -16.88
CA LEU A 44 -12.81 -10.82 -17.39
C LEU A 44 -13.16 -10.72 -18.89
N SER A 45 -12.80 -11.74 -19.67
CA SER A 45 -13.04 -11.77 -21.13
C SER A 45 -14.51 -11.53 -21.52
N GLY A 46 -15.46 -12.04 -20.72
CA GLY A 46 -16.89 -11.82 -20.96
C GLY A 46 -17.33 -10.36 -20.78
N ASN A 47 -16.70 -9.59 -19.88
CA ASN A 47 -17.01 -8.18 -19.69
C ASN A 47 -16.35 -7.29 -20.75
N ILE A 48 -15.17 -7.69 -21.23
CA ILE A 48 -14.52 -7.06 -22.37
C ILE A 48 -15.37 -7.24 -23.63
N ALA A 49 -15.85 -8.47 -23.90
CA ALA A 49 -16.73 -8.75 -25.03
C ALA A 49 -18.06 -7.99 -24.94
N MET A 50 -18.63 -7.85 -23.74
CA MET A 50 -19.81 -7.02 -23.51
C MET A 50 -19.59 -5.58 -23.98
N CYS A 51 -18.43 -4.99 -23.72
CA CYS A 51 -18.17 -3.61 -24.16
C CYS A 51 -18.02 -3.48 -25.67
N SER A 52 -17.46 -4.49 -26.34
CA SER A 52 -17.47 -4.56 -27.80
C SER A 52 -18.89 -4.58 -28.34
N ASP A 53 -19.79 -5.35 -27.72
CA ASP A 53 -21.22 -5.38 -28.08
C ASP A 53 -21.94 -4.05 -27.77
N LEU A 54 -21.46 -3.28 -26.78
CA LEU A 54 -21.93 -1.91 -26.49
C LEU A 54 -21.41 -0.88 -27.50
N GLY A 55 -20.47 -1.24 -28.38
CA GLY A 55 -19.87 -0.35 -29.37
C GLY A 55 -18.64 0.42 -28.89
N ALA A 56 -18.04 -0.02 -27.77
CA ALA A 56 -16.75 0.45 -27.27
C ALA A 56 -15.63 -0.49 -27.74
N ASP A 57 -14.54 0.08 -28.21
CA ASP A 57 -13.30 -0.63 -28.51
C ASP A 57 -12.28 -0.41 -27.39
N ILE A 58 -12.18 -1.38 -26.49
CA ILE A 58 -11.33 -1.31 -25.29
C ILE A 58 -9.84 -1.22 -25.61
N TYR A 59 -9.40 -1.77 -26.76
CA TYR A 59 -7.96 -1.86 -27.05
C TYR A 59 -7.48 -0.85 -28.09
N ASN A 60 -8.37 0.02 -28.59
CA ASN A 60 -8.07 1.02 -29.61
C ASN A 60 -8.64 2.40 -29.21
N ASP A 61 -8.75 3.32 -30.17
CA ASP A 61 -9.04 4.75 -29.97
C ASP A 61 -10.48 5.08 -29.53
N LYS A 62 -11.35 4.08 -29.35
CA LYS A 62 -12.74 4.29 -28.93
C LYS A 62 -13.10 3.58 -27.62
N PRO A 63 -12.43 3.92 -26.51
CA PRO A 63 -12.64 3.31 -25.19
C PRO A 63 -13.92 3.80 -24.47
N TYR A 64 -14.97 4.12 -25.22
CA TYR A 64 -16.24 4.62 -24.73
C TYR A 64 -17.35 4.17 -25.67
N PHE A 65 -18.58 4.16 -25.17
CA PHE A 65 -19.77 3.96 -25.99
C PHE A 65 -20.76 5.10 -25.77
N THR A 66 -21.70 5.26 -26.69
CA THR A 66 -22.72 6.32 -26.61
C THR A 66 -23.87 5.86 -25.72
N HIS A 67 -24.28 6.70 -24.78
CA HIS A 67 -25.43 6.43 -23.94
C HIS A 67 -26.71 6.33 -24.81
N PRO A 68 -27.59 5.34 -24.57
CA PRO A 68 -28.70 5.01 -25.48
C PRO A 68 -29.81 6.06 -25.55
N VAL A 69 -29.93 6.96 -24.56
CA VAL A 69 -31.03 7.93 -24.46
C VAL A 69 -30.64 9.33 -24.96
N ASP A 70 -29.53 9.85 -24.45
CA ASP A 70 -29.06 11.23 -24.61
C ASP A 70 -27.78 11.33 -25.47
N GLY A 71 -27.20 10.20 -25.88
CA GLY A 71 -26.10 10.13 -26.85
C GLY A 71 -24.74 10.59 -26.33
N HIS A 72 -24.59 10.97 -25.06
CA HIS A 72 -23.28 11.37 -24.52
C HIS A 72 -22.35 10.15 -24.34
N PRO A 73 -21.02 10.36 -24.36
CA PRO A 73 -20.08 9.26 -24.17
C PRO A 73 -20.06 8.74 -22.73
N ILE A 74 -20.14 7.42 -22.57
CA ILE A 74 -19.87 6.69 -21.32
C ILE A 74 -18.47 6.10 -21.41
N PHE A 75 -17.56 6.60 -20.57
CA PHE A 75 -16.18 6.12 -20.53
C PHE A 75 -16.08 4.75 -19.86
N VAL A 76 -15.29 3.85 -20.45
CA VAL A 76 -15.10 2.50 -19.92
C VAL A 76 -13.83 2.43 -19.08
N PHE A 77 -13.93 1.99 -17.82
CA PHE A 77 -12.79 1.77 -16.96
C PHE A 77 -12.65 0.29 -16.60
N LEU A 78 -11.41 -0.17 -16.50
CA LEU A 78 -11.12 -1.43 -15.84
C LEU A 78 -10.76 -1.14 -14.38
N ASP A 79 -11.13 -2.05 -13.48
CA ASP A 79 -10.85 -1.84 -12.07
C ASP A 79 -9.32 -1.81 -11.81
N ALA A 80 -8.77 -0.64 -11.49
CA ALA A 80 -7.33 -0.44 -11.30
C ALA A 80 -6.71 -1.37 -10.22
N PRO A 81 -7.34 -1.60 -9.05
CA PRO A 81 -6.94 -2.65 -8.10
C PRO A 81 -6.84 -4.05 -8.72
N HIS A 82 -7.78 -4.42 -9.59
CA HIS A 82 -7.71 -5.65 -10.36
C HIS A 82 -6.56 -5.66 -11.36
N MET A 83 -6.36 -4.57 -12.11
CA MET A 83 -5.28 -4.46 -13.10
C MET A 83 -3.90 -4.60 -12.42
N LEU A 84 -3.71 -3.95 -11.27
CA LEU A 84 -2.51 -4.11 -10.44
C LEU A 84 -2.26 -5.56 -10.03
N LYS A 85 -3.31 -6.29 -9.63
CA LYS A 85 -3.21 -7.71 -9.28
C LYS A 85 -2.74 -8.55 -10.48
N LEU A 86 -3.19 -8.24 -11.69
CA LEU A 86 -2.79 -8.93 -12.92
C LEU A 86 -1.33 -8.62 -13.27
N VAL A 87 -0.91 -7.35 -13.22
CA VAL A 87 0.49 -6.94 -13.43
C VAL A 87 1.42 -7.68 -12.45
N ARG A 88 1.05 -7.73 -11.17
CA ARG A 88 1.76 -8.49 -10.12
C ARG A 88 1.86 -9.97 -10.43
N ASN A 89 0.78 -10.58 -10.92
CA ASN A 89 0.78 -12.00 -11.28
C ASN A 89 1.68 -12.29 -12.49
N THR A 90 1.71 -11.38 -13.47
CA THR A 90 2.55 -11.52 -14.67
C THR A 90 4.02 -11.44 -14.30
N MET A 91 4.45 -10.37 -13.60
CA MET A 91 5.85 -10.22 -13.18
C MET A 91 6.29 -11.34 -12.22
N GLY A 92 5.38 -11.84 -11.38
CA GLY A 92 5.69 -12.94 -10.46
C GLY A 92 5.89 -14.30 -11.14
N LYS A 93 5.43 -14.49 -12.39
CA LYS A 93 5.52 -15.76 -13.14
C LYS A 93 6.43 -15.71 -14.37
N HIS A 94 6.60 -14.53 -14.95
CA HIS A 94 7.27 -14.33 -16.22
C HIS A 94 8.29 -13.20 -16.10
N ASN A 95 9.41 -13.36 -16.81
CA ASN A 95 10.39 -12.29 -16.94
C ASN A 95 9.88 -11.26 -17.93
N LEU A 96 9.84 -10.01 -17.48
CA LEU A 96 9.53 -8.86 -18.31
C LEU A 96 10.85 -8.21 -18.76
N TYR A 97 10.80 -7.43 -19.84
CA TYR A 97 11.95 -6.70 -20.36
C TYR A 97 11.53 -5.30 -20.78
N ASP A 98 12.39 -4.32 -20.50
CA ASP A 98 12.25 -2.94 -20.97
C ASP A 98 12.47 -2.83 -22.50
N SER A 99 12.20 -1.66 -23.09
CA SER A 99 12.52 -1.28 -24.46
C SER A 99 13.97 -1.63 -24.81
N ASP A 100 14.87 -1.38 -23.87
CA ASP A 100 16.33 -1.57 -24.00
C ASP A 100 16.76 -3.03 -23.81
N GLY A 101 15.80 -3.95 -23.65
CA GLY A 101 16.05 -5.37 -23.42
C GLY A 101 16.56 -5.71 -22.02
N GLN A 102 16.58 -4.74 -21.10
CA GLN A 102 16.97 -4.95 -19.71
C GLN A 102 15.90 -5.75 -18.96
N PRO A 103 16.28 -6.79 -18.20
CA PRO A 103 15.33 -7.67 -17.55
C PRO A 103 14.70 -7.02 -16.30
N ILE A 104 13.39 -7.17 -16.19
CA ILE A 104 12.57 -6.79 -15.04
C ILE A 104 12.20 -8.09 -14.31
N MET A 105 12.83 -8.32 -13.15
CA MET A 105 12.77 -9.60 -12.46
C MET A 105 12.19 -9.47 -11.07
N PHE A 106 11.16 -10.27 -10.78
CA PHE A 106 10.61 -10.39 -9.42
C PHE A 106 11.64 -10.93 -8.42
N GLN A 107 12.67 -11.63 -8.90
CA GLN A 107 13.75 -12.17 -8.08
C GLN A 107 14.48 -11.10 -7.25
N TYR A 108 14.61 -9.85 -7.74
CA TYR A 108 15.22 -8.78 -6.95
C TYR A 108 14.38 -8.45 -5.70
N LEU A 109 13.05 -8.51 -5.78
CA LEU A 109 12.18 -8.34 -4.62
C LEU A 109 12.25 -9.53 -3.65
N GLN A 110 12.44 -10.75 -4.18
CA GLN A 110 12.66 -11.95 -3.35
C GLN A 110 13.99 -11.86 -2.60
N LYS A 111 15.06 -11.45 -3.29
CA LYS A 111 16.38 -11.20 -2.71
C LYS A 111 16.32 -10.09 -1.67
N LEU A 112 15.58 -9.01 -1.94
CA LEU A 112 15.35 -7.95 -0.97
C LEU A 112 14.69 -8.50 0.30
N VAL A 113 13.61 -9.27 0.19
CA VAL A 113 12.97 -9.85 1.38
C VAL A 113 13.88 -10.85 2.10
N LYS A 114 14.62 -11.69 1.36
CA LYS A 114 15.58 -12.62 1.95
C LYS A 114 16.69 -11.89 2.71
N LEU A 115 17.27 -10.86 2.10
CA LEU A 115 18.24 -9.97 2.75
C LEU A 115 17.61 -9.40 4.01
N GLN A 116 16.42 -8.81 3.93
CA GLN A 116 15.73 -8.24 5.09
C GLN A 116 15.46 -9.26 6.21
N GLU A 117 15.21 -10.54 5.90
CA GLU A 117 14.94 -11.59 6.90
C GLU A 117 16.20 -12.19 7.53
N GLU A 118 17.26 -12.44 6.75
CA GLU A 118 18.55 -12.95 7.23
C GLU A 118 19.23 -11.95 8.14
N ARG A 119 19.09 -10.70 7.74
CA ARG A 119 19.73 -9.54 8.31
C ARG A 119 18.73 -8.83 9.24
N TYR A 120 17.58 -9.45 9.55
CA TYR A 120 16.42 -8.92 10.29
C TYR A 120 16.29 -7.38 10.25
N PHE A 121 16.27 -6.78 9.08
CA PHE A 121 16.14 -5.32 8.94
C PHE A 121 15.39 -5.00 7.67
N HIS A 122 14.42 -4.09 7.72
CA HIS A 122 13.58 -3.76 6.57
C HIS A 122 13.89 -2.37 6.00
N LEU A 123 14.56 -2.31 4.85
CA LEU A 123 14.64 -1.09 4.03
C LEU A 123 13.24 -0.72 3.50
N ALA A 124 12.47 -1.74 3.10
CA ALA A 124 11.06 -1.64 2.72
C ALA A 124 10.19 -2.27 3.82
N ASN A 125 9.75 -1.44 4.77
CA ASN A 125 9.02 -1.84 5.99
C ASN A 125 7.78 -2.72 5.75
N LYS A 126 7.05 -2.49 4.66
CA LYS A 126 5.82 -3.23 4.35
C LYS A 126 6.10 -4.52 3.59
N LEU A 127 7.27 -4.66 2.95
CA LEU A 127 7.61 -5.80 2.12
C LEU A 127 8.14 -6.96 2.99
N ASN A 128 7.41 -8.07 2.99
CA ASN A 128 7.67 -9.24 3.83
C ASN A 128 7.43 -10.55 3.08
N ARG A 129 7.61 -11.71 3.74
CA ARG A 129 7.41 -13.04 3.14
C ARG A 129 6.06 -13.23 2.45
N LYS A 130 4.98 -12.58 2.94
CA LYS A 130 3.65 -12.67 2.31
C LYS A 130 3.62 -12.08 0.89
N HIS A 131 4.53 -11.14 0.60
CA HIS A 131 4.69 -10.52 -0.71
C HIS A 131 5.48 -11.40 -1.67
N VAL A 132 6.48 -12.13 -1.17
CA VAL A 132 7.19 -13.14 -1.95
C VAL A 132 6.27 -14.33 -2.24
N GLU A 133 5.53 -14.79 -1.22
CA GLU A 133 4.53 -15.85 -1.32
C GLU A 133 3.18 -15.35 -1.85
N TRP A 134 3.22 -14.42 -2.80
CA TRP A 134 2.03 -13.75 -3.33
C TRP A 134 1.01 -14.73 -3.91
N TRP A 135 1.41 -15.92 -4.36
CA TRP A 135 0.49 -16.94 -4.87
C TRP A 135 -0.54 -17.39 -3.83
N LYS A 136 -0.20 -17.37 -2.54
CA LYS A 136 -1.13 -17.65 -1.43
C LYS A 136 -2.07 -16.46 -1.14
N HIS A 137 -1.70 -15.28 -1.62
CA HIS A 137 -2.41 -14.02 -1.44
C HIS A 137 -2.77 -13.35 -2.76
N LYS A 138 -3.04 -14.16 -3.81
CA LYS A 138 -3.28 -13.69 -5.18
C LYS A 138 -4.39 -12.62 -5.27
N MET A 139 -5.44 -12.74 -4.45
CA MET A 139 -6.56 -11.81 -4.43
C MET A 139 -6.33 -10.52 -3.63
N SER A 140 -5.26 -10.44 -2.83
CA SER A 140 -5.01 -9.28 -1.99
C SER A 140 -4.40 -8.12 -2.80
N VAL A 141 -5.18 -7.06 -2.97
CA VAL A 141 -4.73 -5.80 -3.57
C VAL A 141 -3.66 -5.14 -2.70
N LYS A 142 -3.86 -5.14 -1.38
CA LYS A 142 -2.90 -4.58 -0.41
C LYS A 142 -1.48 -5.11 -0.62
N ILE A 143 -1.34 -6.43 -0.80
CA ILE A 143 -0.04 -7.06 -1.04
C ILE A 143 0.51 -6.64 -2.41
N ALA A 144 -0.31 -6.55 -3.46
CA ALA A 144 0.16 -6.09 -4.77
C ALA A 144 0.65 -4.63 -4.75
N ALA A 145 -0.10 -3.72 -4.12
CA ALA A 145 0.26 -2.31 -3.99
C ALA A 145 1.53 -2.11 -3.15
N GLN A 146 1.67 -2.85 -2.04
CA GLN A 146 2.86 -2.80 -1.20
C GLN A 146 4.11 -3.33 -1.92
N THR A 147 3.97 -4.37 -2.76
CA THR A 147 5.08 -4.89 -3.58
C THR A 147 5.67 -3.81 -4.46
N TYR A 148 4.83 -3.04 -5.16
CA TYR A 148 5.26 -2.00 -6.10
C TYR A 148 5.49 -0.63 -5.48
N SER A 149 5.31 -0.47 -4.18
CA SER A 149 5.38 0.84 -3.54
C SER A 149 6.69 1.59 -3.79
N THR A 150 6.64 2.93 -3.72
CA THR A 150 7.83 3.79 -3.80
C THR A 150 8.92 3.34 -2.82
N SER A 151 8.54 2.93 -1.60
CA SER A 151 9.50 2.44 -0.60
C SER A 151 10.23 1.17 -1.04
N SER A 152 9.56 0.26 -1.77
CA SER A 152 10.20 -0.93 -2.34
C SER A 152 11.20 -0.57 -3.43
N ALA A 153 10.83 0.37 -4.32
CA ALA A 153 11.70 0.85 -5.38
C ALA A 153 12.94 1.57 -4.83
N MET A 154 12.75 2.41 -3.80
CA MET A 154 13.84 3.12 -3.12
C MET A 154 14.81 2.17 -2.40
N ALA A 155 14.30 1.11 -1.76
CA ALA A 155 15.15 0.12 -1.13
C ALA A 155 16.07 -0.57 -2.15
N LEU A 156 15.52 -0.90 -3.33
CA LEU A 156 16.31 -1.46 -4.44
C LEU A 156 17.32 -0.46 -5.00
N GLU A 157 16.94 0.82 -5.14
CA GLU A 157 17.82 1.89 -5.63
C GLU A 157 19.00 2.14 -4.68
N GLN A 158 18.75 2.12 -3.36
CA GLN A 158 19.81 2.26 -2.37
C GLN A 158 20.79 1.08 -2.45
N LEU A 159 20.28 -0.16 -2.54
CA LEU A 159 21.12 -1.35 -2.66
C LEU A 159 21.96 -1.37 -3.94
N LEU A 160 21.43 -0.80 -5.02
CA LEU A 160 22.17 -0.60 -6.27
C LEU A 160 23.27 0.45 -6.10
N ALA A 161 22.97 1.59 -5.47
CA ALA A 161 23.94 2.64 -5.20
C ALA A 161 25.06 2.19 -4.26
N ASP A 162 24.73 1.33 -3.29
CA ASP A 162 25.71 0.72 -2.37
C ASP A 162 26.60 -0.33 -3.05
N GLY A 163 26.32 -0.70 -4.31
CA GLY A 163 27.11 -1.67 -5.08
C GLY A 163 26.91 -3.12 -4.64
N HIS A 164 25.76 -3.48 -4.08
CA HIS A 164 25.53 -4.85 -3.60
C HIS A 164 25.48 -5.86 -4.77
N PRO A 165 26.30 -6.93 -4.77
CA PRO A 165 26.51 -7.79 -5.94
C PRO A 165 25.24 -8.50 -6.44
N GLU A 166 24.31 -8.80 -5.52
CA GLU A 166 23.05 -9.47 -5.87
C GLU A 166 22.01 -8.58 -6.57
N PHE A 167 22.22 -7.25 -6.55
CA PHE A 167 21.31 -6.23 -7.08
C PHE A 167 21.85 -5.52 -8.33
N THR A 168 23.00 -5.93 -8.85
CA THR A 168 23.52 -5.43 -10.13
C THR A 168 22.49 -5.64 -11.24
N GLY A 169 22.18 -4.57 -11.99
CA GLY A 169 21.19 -4.59 -13.07
C GLY A 169 19.73 -4.41 -12.65
N CYS A 170 19.43 -4.12 -11.38
CA CYS A 170 18.05 -3.94 -10.92
C CYS A 170 17.37 -2.62 -11.37
N ALA A 171 18.09 -1.74 -12.08
CA ALA A 171 17.61 -0.43 -12.53
C ALA A 171 16.28 -0.50 -13.29
N ALA A 172 16.11 -1.45 -14.21
CA ALA A 172 14.87 -1.64 -14.95
C ALA A 172 13.70 -2.03 -14.02
N THR A 173 13.98 -2.83 -12.98
CA THR A 173 12.98 -3.23 -11.98
C THR A 173 12.60 -2.07 -11.06
N ILE A 174 13.55 -1.20 -10.70
CA ILE A 174 13.28 0.03 -9.94
C ILE A 174 12.34 0.94 -10.73
N LYS A 175 12.66 1.21 -12.01
CA LYS A 175 11.84 2.02 -12.92
C LYS A 175 10.44 1.44 -13.06
N PHE A 176 10.33 0.13 -13.27
CA PHE A 176 9.06 -0.56 -13.36
C PHE A 176 8.20 -0.40 -12.09
N CYS A 177 8.78 -0.63 -10.91
CA CYS A 177 8.06 -0.48 -9.64
C CYS A 177 7.56 0.96 -9.43
N ARG A 178 8.40 1.98 -9.71
CA ARG A 178 8.00 3.40 -9.62
C ARG A 178 6.85 3.71 -10.57
N MET A 179 6.99 3.33 -11.84
CA MET A 179 5.98 3.60 -12.86
C MET A 179 4.62 2.98 -12.50
N VAL A 180 4.62 1.72 -12.03
CA VAL A 180 3.39 1.05 -11.60
C VAL A 180 2.80 1.70 -10.34
N ASN A 181 3.63 2.12 -9.38
CA ASN A 181 3.16 2.83 -8.19
C ASN A 181 2.47 4.15 -8.55
N ASP A 182 3.14 4.97 -9.34
CA ASP A 182 2.70 6.34 -9.59
C ASP A 182 1.42 6.35 -10.42
N VAL A 183 1.33 5.48 -11.44
CA VAL A 183 0.09 5.27 -12.20
C VAL A 183 -1.04 4.75 -11.30
N PHE A 184 -0.76 3.77 -10.44
CA PHE A 184 -1.78 3.24 -9.54
C PHE A 184 -2.24 4.28 -8.51
N ASP A 185 -1.35 5.11 -7.99
CA ASP A 185 -1.67 6.19 -7.05
C ASP A 185 -2.59 7.24 -7.69
N VAL A 186 -2.35 7.61 -8.97
CA VAL A 186 -3.25 8.51 -9.71
C VAL A 186 -4.61 7.86 -9.99
N LEU A 187 -4.63 6.58 -10.39
CA LEU A 187 -5.88 5.84 -10.66
C LEU A 187 -6.66 5.45 -9.39
N ASN A 188 -6.10 5.69 -8.21
CA ASN A 188 -6.69 5.37 -6.90
C ASN A 188 -6.60 6.57 -5.92
N SER A 189 -6.81 7.78 -6.43
CA SER A 189 -6.82 9.01 -5.64
C SER A 189 -8.12 9.14 -4.83
N ARG A 190 -7.98 9.44 -3.53
CA ARG A 190 -9.06 9.34 -2.53
C ARG A 190 -9.41 10.63 -1.81
N SER A 191 -8.41 11.48 -1.57
CA SER A 191 -8.60 12.68 -0.76
C SER A 191 -7.82 13.87 -1.30
N LEU A 192 -8.39 15.06 -1.08
CA LEU A 192 -7.78 16.35 -1.42
C LEU A 192 -6.47 16.60 -0.67
N CYS A 193 -6.36 16.11 0.58
CA CYS A 193 -5.18 16.27 1.43
C CYS A 193 -4.09 15.21 1.17
N SER A 194 -4.25 14.38 0.15
CA SER A 194 -3.23 13.39 -0.21
C SER A 194 -2.00 14.05 -0.84
N ASN A 195 -0.84 13.40 -0.76
CA ASN A 195 0.44 13.94 -1.24
C ASN A 195 0.85 13.31 -2.58
N GLY A 196 1.55 14.09 -3.40
CA GLY A 196 2.10 13.66 -4.70
C GLY A 196 1.00 13.18 -5.67
N PHE A 197 1.27 12.05 -6.34
CA PHE A 197 0.35 11.43 -7.31
C PHE A 197 -0.96 10.88 -6.73
N LYS A 198 -1.11 10.89 -5.39
CA LYS A 198 -2.38 10.54 -4.74
C LYS A 198 -3.36 11.71 -4.69
N LYS A 199 -2.94 12.92 -5.08
CA LYS A 199 -3.81 14.09 -5.19
C LYS A 199 -4.88 13.87 -6.26
N PRO A 200 -6.06 14.49 -6.09
CA PRO A 200 -7.09 14.45 -7.12
C PRO A 200 -6.60 15.14 -8.38
N LEU A 201 -7.21 14.77 -9.51
CA LEU A 201 -6.95 15.42 -10.77
C LEU A 201 -7.63 16.80 -10.77
N MET A 202 -6.81 17.84 -10.70
CA MET A 202 -7.17 19.27 -10.60
C MET A 202 -6.40 20.08 -11.63
N PRO A 203 -6.86 21.30 -12.00
CA PRO A 203 -6.12 22.18 -12.91
C PRO A 203 -4.66 22.37 -12.55
N GLU A 204 -4.30 22.48 -11.27
CA GLU A 204 -2.89 22.69 -10.89
C GLU A 204 -2.03 21.41 -11.02
N THR A 205 -2.64 20.23 -10.97
CA THR A 205 -1.91 18.94 -10.98
C THR A 205 -2.01 18.23 -12.35
N ALA A 206 -2.91 18.68 -13.22
CA ALA A 206 -3.24 18.02 -14.48
C ALA A 206 -2.03 17.90 -15.42
N GLU A 207 -1.22 18.95 -15.57
CA GLU A 207 -0.06 18.92 -16.46
C GLU A 207 0.96 17.84 -16.05
N VAL A 208 1.25 17.74 -14.76
CA VAL A 208 2.19 16.76 -14.20
C VAL A 208 1.63 15.34 -14.37
N ILE A 209 0.34 15.15 -14.11
CA ILE A 209 -0.32 13.84 -14.28
C ILE A 209 -0.37 13.43 -15.76
N PHE A 210 -0.62 14.36 -16.68
CA PHE A 210 -0.69 14.05 -18.11
C PHE A 210 0.69 13.76 -18.71
N ALA A 211 1.74 14.42 -18.22
CA ALA A 211 3.12 14.05 -18.55
C ALA A 211 3.42 12.61 -18.09
N LEU A 212 3.05 12.26 -16.85
CA LEU A 212 3.18 10.89 -16.35
C LEU A 212 2.39 9.89 -17.20
N PHE A 213 1.15 10.21 -17.59
CA PHE A 213 0.35 9.33 -18.43
C PHE A 213 1.00 9.08 -19.79
N ALA A 214 1.52 10.12 -20.44
CA ALA A 214 2.21 9.97 -21.72
C ALA A 214 3.43 9.06 -21.60
N GLU A 215 4.27 9.27 -20.57
CA GLU A 215 5.43 8.43 -20.29
C GLU A 215 5.03 6.98 -19.97
N ALA A 216 4.04 6.79 -19.10
CA ALA A 216 3.56 5.48 -18.68
C ALA A 216 2.93 4.68 -19.81
N ILE A 217 2.11 5.31 -20.66
CA ILE A 217 1.49 4.68 -21.83
C ILE A 217 2.58 4.19 -22.79
N GLN A 218 3.57 5.03 -23.08
CA GLN A 218 4.70 4.64 -23.93
C GLN A 218 5.50 3.51 -23.29
N TYR A 219 5.78 3.60 -22.00
CA TYR A 219 6.53 2.58 -21.27
C TYR A 219 5.81 1.23 -21.30
N PHE A 220 4.55 1.16 -20.88
CA PHE A 220 3.79 -0.10 -20.86
C PHE A 220 3.59 -0.71 -22.25
N SER A 221 3.51 0.10 -23.30
CA SER A 221 3.38 -0.36 -24.69
C SER A 221 4.67 -1.00 -25.22
N THR A 222 5.83 -0.58 -24.73
CA THR A 222 7.14 -1.08 -25.19
C THR A 222 7.65 -2.31 -24.43
N LEU A 223 7.03 -2.64 -23.29
CA LEU A 223 7.41 -3.79 -22.49
C LEU A 223 7.27 -5.10 -23.26
N LYS A 224 8.26 -5.98 -23.05
CA LYS A 224 8.32 -7.31 -23.66
C LYS A 224 8.21 -8.39 -22.59
N VAL A 225 7.65 -9.54 -22.97
CA VAL A 225 7.53 -10.73 -22.12
C VAL A 225 7.97 -11.96 -22.88
N ASP A 226 8.64 -12.86 -22.17
CA ASP A 226 9.01 -14.17 -22.69
C ASP A 226 7.79 -15.11 -22.63
N VAL A 227 7.29 -15.50 -23.80
CA VAL A 227 6.15 -16.42 -23.94
C VAL A 227 6.63 -17.74 -24.53
N ARG A 228 6.25 -18.85 -23.91
CA ARG A 228 6.50 -20.18 -24.49
C ARG A 228 5.53 -20.42 -25.64
N SER A 229 6.06 -20.63 -26.84
CA SER A 229 5.28 -21.00 -28.01
C SER A 229 4.61 -22.36 -27.78
N ARG A 230 3.28 -22.44 -27.97
CA ARG A 230 2.53 -23.70 -27.86
C ARG A 230 2.89 -24.70 -28.96
N THR A 231 3.32 -24.22 -30.12
CA THR A 231 3.58 -25.04 -31.31
C THR A 231 5.01 -25.59 -31.35
N THR A 232 6.01 -24.81 -30.89
CA THR A 232 7.43 -25.18 -31.01
C THR A 232 8.12 -25.38 -29.66
N GLY A 233 7.45 -25.07 -28.55
CA GLY A 233 8.02 -25.15 -27.20
C GLY A 233 9.11 -24.12 -26.89
N ARG A 234 9.58 -23.35 -27.88
CA ARG A 234 10.61 -22.31 -27.77
C ARG A 234 10.08 -21.06 -27.06
N ILE A 235 10.96 -20.37 -26.35
CA ILE A 235 10.66 -19.09 -25.72
C ILE A 235 10.80 -17.99 -26.78
N ILE A 236 9.73 -17.23 -27.00
CA ILE A 236 9.70 -16.10 -27.93
C ILE A 236 9.42 -14.84 -27.12
N ARG A 237 10.22 -13.81 -27.34
CA ARG A 237 10.00 -12.49 -26.76
C ARG A 237 8.97 -11.74 -27.59
N LYS A 238 7.85 -11.36 -26.97
CA LYS A 238 6.76 -10.59 -27.60
C LYS A 238 6.43 -9.35 -26.79
N LEU A 239 5.78 -8.37 -27.41
CA LEU A 239 5.23 -7.24 -26.68
C LEU A 239 4.15 -7.73 -25.70
N VAL A 240 4.12 -7.14 -24.50
CA VAL A 240 3.17 -7.52 -23.45
C VAL A 240 1.73 -7.31 -23.90
N ILE A 241 1.48 -6.22 -24.63
CA ILE A 241 0.16 -5.84 -25.17
C ILE A 241 -0.38 -6.85 -26.21
N GLU A 242 0.50 -7.59 -26.89
CA GLU A 242 0.12 -8.62 -27.87
C GLU A 242 0.05 -10.03 -27.24
N SER A 243 0.45 -10.14 -25.98
CA SER A 243 0.52 -11.42 -25.28
C SER A 243 -0.81 -11.80 -24.61
N GLN A 244 -0.91 -13.04 -24.14
CA GLN A 244 -2.02 -13.50 -23.30
C GLN A 244 -2.08 -12.78 -21.93
N PHE A 245 -1.05 -12.01 -21.56
CA PHE A 245 -0.95 -11.28 -20.29
C PHE A 245 -1.29 -9.79 -20.42
N LYS A 246 -1.83 -9.38 -21.57
CA LYS A 246 -2.07 -7.97 -21.93
C LYS A 246 -3.06 -7.23 -21.01
N VAL A 247 -4.06 -7.93 -20.47
CA VAL A 247 -5.22 -7.31 -19.81
C VAL A 247 -4.83 -6.30 -18.72
N GLY A 248 -3.89 -6.64 -17.83
CA GLY A 248 -3.47 -5.73 -16.77
C GLY A 248 -2.79 -4.45 -17.26
N PHE A 249 -2.01 -4.55 -18.34
CA PHE A 249 -1.25 -3.43 -18.90
C PHE A 249 -2.13 -2.57 -19.82
N CYS A 250 -2.91 -3.21 -20.69
CA CYS A 250 -3.91 -2.52 -21.51
C CYS A 250 -4.96 -1.82 -20.65
N GLY A 251 -5.34 -2.40 -19.49
CA GLY A 251 -6.25 -1.75 -18.56
C GLY A 251 -5.70 -0.45 -17.99
N PHE A 252 -4.45 -0.42 -17.54
CA PHE A 252 -3.84 0.85 -17.13
C PHE A 252 -3.75 1.87 -18.28
N ILE A 253 -3.39 1.44 -19.49
CA ILE A 253 -3.35 2.33 -20.67
C ILE A 253 -4.73 2.93 -20.95
N LEU A 254 -5.76 2.09 -20.94
CA LEU A 254 -7.17 2.47 -21.11
C LEU A 254 -7.60 3.48 -20.05
N ASP A 255 -7.40 3.14 -18.77
CA ASP A 255 -7.86 3.96 -17.64
C ASP A 255 -7.19 5.33 -17.63
N MET A 256 -5.88 5.41 -17.95
CA MET A 256 -5.18 6.68 -18.09
C MET A 256 -5.75 7.55 -19.22
N SER A 257 -6.02 6.92 -20.37
CA SER A 257 -6.56 7.62 -21.55
C SER A 257 -7.97 8.14 -21.31
N ASN A 258 -8.82 7.33 -20.69
CA ASN A 258 -10.19 7.72 -20.33
C ASN A 258 -10.26 8.71 -19.19
N LEU A 259 -9.37 8.61 -18.20
CA LEU A 259 -9.32 9.61 -17.13
C LEU A 259 -8.91 10.99 -17.67
N LYS A 260 -8.00 11.04 -18.65
CA LYS A 260 -7.66 12.28 -19.37
C LYS A 260 -8.86 12.84 -20.14
N ASN A 261 -9.53 12.03 -20.96
CA ASN A 261 -10.69 12.47 -21.73
C ASN A 261 -11.84 12.95 -20.83
N MET A 262 -12.07 12.24 -19.72
CA MET A 262 -13.09 12.61 -18.74
C MET A 262 -12.75 13.92 -18.02
N TYR A 263 -11.47 14.18 -17.73
CA TYR A 263 -11.03 15.47 -17.20
C TYR A 263 -11.29 16.62 -18.17
N GLU A 264 -10.92 16.45 -19.44
CA GLU A 264 -11.17 17.46 -20.47
C GLU A 264 -12.67 17.75 -20.62
N GLN A 265 -13.51 16.72 -20.55
CA GLN A 265 -14.95 16.89 -20.70
C GLN A 265 -15.66 17.47 -19.48
N PHE A 266 -15.23 17.15 -18.25
CA PHE A 266 -15.99 17.53 -17.04
C PHE A 266 -15.32 18.59 -16.18
N VAL A 267 -13.98 18.66 -16.14
CA VAL A 267 -13.29 19.67 -15.32
C VAL A 267 -13.08 20.96 -16.10
N ILE A 268 -12.61 20.87 -17.35
CA ILE A 268 -12.37 22.07 -18.18
C ILE A 268 -13.69 22.77 -18.52
N ASN A 269 -14.74 22.01 -18.79
CA ASN A 269 -16.09 22.54 -19.04
C ASN A 269 -16.78 23.07 -17.76
N GLY A 270 -16.11 23.04 -16.60
CA GLY A 270 -16.60 23.63 -15.36
C GLY A 270 -17.69 22.84 -14.64
N HIS A 271 -17.99 21.60 -15.06
CA HIS A 271 -18.96 20.75 -14.38
C HIS A 271 -18.43 20.22 -13.04
N LEU A 272 -17.13 19.96 -12.95
CA LEU A 272 -16.44 19.44 -11.76
C LEU A 272 -15.23 20.30 -11.43
N LYS A 273 -14.95 20.51 -10.13
CA LYS A 273 -13.72 21.19 -9.69
C LYS A 273 -12.49 20.27 -9.77
N TYR A 274 -12.71 18.98 -9.53
CA TYR A 274 -11.67 17.96 -9.46
C TYR A 274 -12.26 16.57 -9.65
N ILE A 275 -11.41 15.59 -9.97
CA ILE A 275 -11.82 14.18 -10.11
C ILE A 275 -11.07 13.33 -9.08
N LEU A 276 -11.82 12.53 -8.32
CA LEU A 276 -11.30 11.46 -7.46
C LEU A 276 -11.48 10.13 -8.18
N SER A 277 -10.40 9.60 -8.74
CA SER A 277 -10.39 8.35 -9.50
C SER A 277 -10.84 7.14 -8.69
N TYR A 278 -10.66 7.13 -7.36
CA TYR A 278 -11.17 6.06 -6.50
C TYR A 278 -12.69 5.88 -6.60
N LYS A 279 -13.46 6.94 -6.87
CA LYS A 279 -14.93 6.86 -7.03
C LYS A 279 -15.37 6.02 -8.23
N ILE A 280 -14.45 5.79 -9.16
CA ILE A 280 -14.67 5.03 -10.39
C ILE A 280 -14.37 3.54 -10.14
N SER A 281 -13.65 3.18 -9.06
CA SER A 281 -13.29 1.79 -8.77
C SER A 281 -14.48 0.92 -8.38
N GLN A 282 -14.36 -0.38 -8.67
CA GLN A 282 -15.30 -1.41 -8.24
C GLN A 282 -15.20 -1.72 -6.73
N ASP A 283 -14.22 -1.15 -6.00
CA ASP A 283 -14.04 -1.35 -4.56
C ASP A 283 -15.32 -1.08 -3.76
N HIS A 284 -16.12 -0.08 -4.15
CA HIS A 284 -17.41 0.21 -3.50
C HIS A 284 -18.40 -0.94 -3.60
N LEU A 285 -18.39 -1.70 -4.71
CA LEU A 285 -19.20 -2.89 -4.89
C LEU A 285 -18.64 -4.07 -4.08
N GLU A 286 -17.31 -4.21 -3.99
CA GLU A 286 -16.69 -5.24 -3.15
C GLU A 286 -16.99 -5.04 -1.65
N ILE A 287 -17.01 -3.78 -1.19
CA ILE A 287 -17.42 -3.41 0.17
C ILE A 287 -18.89 -3.83 0.41
N LEU A 288 -19.79 -3.53 -0.54
CA LEU A 288 -21.19 -3.95 -0.46
C LEU A 288 -21.32 -5.48 -0.40
N PHE A 289 -20.54 -6.22 -1.20
CA PHE A 289 -20.49 -7.69 -1.13
C PHE A 289 -20.00 -8.20 0.23
N SER A 290 -19.10 -7.48 0.89
CA SER A 290 -18.71 -7.81 2.26
C SER A 290 -19.88 -7.64 3.23
N CYS A 291 -20.68 -6.59 3.10
CA CYS A 291 -21.86 -6.39 3.97
C CYS A 291 -22.86 -7.54 3.83
N PHE A 292 -23.10 -8.04 2.60
CA PHE A 292 -23.94 -9.22 2.39
C PHE A 292 -23.39 -10.46 3.09
N ARG A 293 -22.07 -10.71 3.00
CA ARG A 293 -21.43 -11.85 3.67
C ARG A 293 -21.50 -11.71 5.20
N THR A 294 -21.29 -10.52 5.74
CA THR A 294 -21.35 -10.26 7.18
C THR A 294 -22.74 -10.52 7.76
N MET A 295 -23.82 -10.23 7.03
CA MET A 295 -25.17 -10.57 7.47
C MET A 295 -25.46 -12.08 7.52
N GLY A 296 -24.69 -12.88 6.78
CA GLY A 296 -24.72 -14.34 6.88
C GLY A 296 -24.02 -14.89 8.14
N GLY A 297 -23.40 -14.03 8.95
CA GLY A 297 -22.65 -14.42 10.15
C GLY A 297 -21.47 -15.33 9.78
N TYR A 298 -21.52 -16.59 10.21
CA TYR A 298 -20.52 -17.60 9.87
C TYR A 298 -20.68 -18.16 8.44
N ASN A 299 -21.80 -17.89 7.76
CA ASN A 299 -22.00 -18.29 6.38
C ASN A 299 -21.49 -17.22 5.40
N ASN A 300 -20.25 -17.40 4.93
CA ASN A 300 -19.65 -16.49 3.95
C ASN A 300 -20.11 -16.73 2.50
N ASN A 301 -20.93 -17.75 2.22
CA ASN A 301 -21.46 -18.04 0.89
C ASN A 301 -22.99 -18.10 0.94
N PRO A 302 -23.69 -16.94 0.98
CA PRO A 302 -25.14 -16.91 1.05
C PRO A 302 -25.76 -17.48 -0.23
N ASN A 303 -26.84 -18.23 -0.10
CA ASN A 303 -27.65 -18.65 -1.25
C ASN A 303 -28.49 -17.47 -1.80
N ALA A 304 -29.13 -17.66 -2.95
CA ALA A 304 -29.89 -16.59 -3.62
C ALA A 304 -31.03 -16.00 -2.76
N THR A 305 -31.69 -16.83 -1.93
CA THR A 305 -32.76 -16.36 -1.04
C THR A 305 -32.21 -15.57 0.14
N GLN A 306 -31.10 -16.01 0.74
CA GLN A 306 -30.36 -15.28 1.77
C GLN A 306 -29.83 -13.96 1.25
N PHE A 307 -29.30 -13.93 0.02
CA PHE A 307 -28.89 -12.69 -0.64
C PHE A 307 -30.08 -11.74 -0.83
N ALA A 308 -31.22 -12.21 -1.35
CA ALA A 308 -32.39 -11.36 -1.55
C ALA A 308 -32.95 -10.81 -0.23
N ALA A 309 -32.98 -11.62 0.84
CA ALA A 309 -33.37 -11.17 2.17
C ALA A 309 -32.38 -10.14 2.75
N SER A 310 -31.09 -10.38 2.58
CA SER A 310 -30.00 -9.48 2.96
C SER A 310 -30.08 -8.15 2.22
N TYR A 311 -30.36 -8.19 0.92
CA TYR A 311 -30.54 -7.01 0.08
C TYR A 311 -31.73 -6.16 0.56
N LYS A 312 -32.90 -6.78 0.79
CA LYS A 312 -34.06 -6.10 1.36
C LYS A 312 -33.73 -5.47 2.72
N LYS A 313 -33.03 -6.21 3.58
CA LYS A 313 -32.63 -5.71 4.90
C LYS A 313 -31.70 -4.51 4.82
N LEU A 314 -30.69 -4.52 3.93
CA LEU A 314 -29.80 -3.38 3.75
C LEU A 314 -30.51 -2.14 3.19
N LEU A 315 -31.53 -2.31 2.34
CA LEU A 315 -32.33 -1.18 1.87
C LEU A 315 -33.15 -0.54 3.00
N HIS A 316 -33.58 -1.31 4.00
CA HIS A 316 -34.37 -0.83 5.13
C HIS A 316 -33.53 -0.41 6.36
N HIS A 317 -32.36 -1.03 6.59
CA HIS A 317 -31.48 -0.81 7.73
C HIS A 317 -30.04 -0.57 7.27
N ASN A 318 -29.66 0.70 7.15
CA ASN A 318 -28.38 1.15 6.58
C ASN A 318 -27.17 1.05 7.54
N GLU A 319 -27.29 0.40 8.70
CA GLU A 319 -26.28 0.44 9.79
C GLU A 319 -25.22 -0.68 9.73
N VAL A 320 -25.20 -1.51 8.68
CA VAL A 320 -24.26 -2.65 8.61
C VAL A 320 -22.89 -2.19 8.10
N LYS A 321 -21.93 -2.10 9.03
CA LYS A 321 -20.51 -1.85 8.70
C LYS A 321 -19.85 -3.08 8.06
N SER A 322 -18.97 -2.85 7.08
CA SER A 322 -18.15 -3.91 6.48
C SER A 322 -17.14 -4.48 7.48
N SER A 323 -16.85 -5.79 7.40
CA SER A 323 -15.83 -6.42 8.24
C SER A 323 -14.43 -5.88 7.97
N ALA A 324 -13.64 -5.62 9.04
CA ALA A 324 -12.22 -5.26 8.94
C ALA A 324 -11.35 -6.35 8.25
N ALA A 325 -11.84 -7.59 8.17
CA ALA A 325 -11.18 -8.70 7.49
C ALA A 325 -11.54 -8.83 6.00
N ALA A 326 -12.38 -7.94 5.46
CA ALA A 326 -12.73 -7.92 4.04
C ALA A 326 -11.52 -7.59 3.15
N ASN A 327 -11.55 -8.03 1.88
CA ASN A 327 -10.46 -7.74 0.93
C ASN A 327 -10.32 -6.25 0.61
N CYS A 328 -11.44 -5.50 0.68
CA CYS A 328 -11.51 -4.05 0.53
C CYS A 328 -12.08 -3.45 1.82
N ILE A 329 -11.36 -2.47 2.36
CA ILE A 329 -11.74 -1.71 3.55
C ILE A 329 -12.47 -0.45 3.07
N SER A 330 -13.48 0.04 3.80
CA SER A 330 -14.08 1.34 3.53
C SER A 330 -13.04 2.44 3.74
N LEU A 331 -12.52 2.99 2.64
CA LEU A 331 -11.38 3.92 2.66
C LEU A 331 -11.78 5.36 2.34
N ASP A 332 -13.07 5.62 2.14
CA ASP A 332 -13.63 6.95 2.02
C ASP A 332 -15.03 7.03 2.66
N ASN A 333 -15.50 8.25 2.90
CA ASN A 333 -16.83 8.53 3.44
C ASN A 333 -17.92 8.42 2.37
N THR A 334 -17.73 7.61 1.30
CA THR A 334 -18.84 7.37 0.37
C THR A 334 -19.91 6.62 1.12
N SER A 335 -21.00 7.31 1.45
CA SER A 335 -22.20 6.69 1.97
C SER A 335 -22.74 5.74 0.90
N ILE A 336 -22.37 4.46 0.98
CA ILE A 336 -22.90 3.44 0.08
C ILE A 336 -24.43 3.40 0.21
N LEU A 337 -24.95 3.70 1.42
CA LEU A 337 -26.32 4.11 1.76
C LEU A 337 -26.30 4.90 3.10
N THR A 338 -26.77 6.15 3.16
CA THR A 338 -27.26 6.76 4.42
C THR A 338 -28.44 7.67 4.14
N VAL A 339 -29.53 7.46 4.88
CA VAL A 339 -30.35 8.57 5.38
C VAL A 339 -29.88 8.80 6.81
N ALA A 340 -29.52 10.04 7.12
CA ALA A 340 -28.98 10.44 8.42
C ALA A 340 -29.97 10.22 9.57
N TRP A 341 -29.46 9.98 10.78
CA TRP A 341 -30.15 10.38 12.01
C TRP A 341 -29.22 11.19 12.90
N GLY A 342 -29.79 12.25 13.49
CA GLY A 342 -29.12 13.25 14.32
C GLY A 342 -28.49 12.69 15.60
N LYS A 343 -27.37 13.30 15.99
CA LYS A 343 -26.72 13.12 17.29
C LYS A 343 -27.75 13.21 18.41
N LYS A 344 -27.99 12.10 19.14
CA LYS A 344 -28.30 12.22 20.56
C LYS A 344 -26.98 12.44 21.28
N ILE A 345 -26.76 13.68 21.69
CA ILE A 345 -25.79 14.03 22.72
C ILE A 345 -26.22 13.26 23.98
N LYS A 346 -25.40 12.34 24.46
CA LYS A 346 -25.49 11.82 25.82
C LYS A 346 -24.34 12.44 26.60
N ASP A 347 -24.72 13.13 27.66
CA ASP A 347 -23.87 13.82 28.60
C ASP A 347 -22.84 12.88 29.24
N PHE A 348 -21.67 13.46 29.47
CA PHE A 348 -20.59 12.91 30.29
C PHE A 348 -21.05 12.73 31.74
N THR A 349 -20.94 11.51 32.28
CA THR A 349 -20.50 11.24 33.66
C THR A 349 -20.21 9.74 33.86
N GLU A 350 -18.92 9.47 34.07
CA GLU A 350 -18.25 8.49 34.96
C GLU A 350 -18.64 7.00 35.08
N CYS A 351 -17.57 6.19 34.98
CA CYS A 351 -17.31 4.86 35.53
C CYS A 351 -17.81 3.62 34.77
N ASN A 352 -16.92 3.03 33.97
CA ASN A 352 -16.07 1.92 34.44
C ASN A 352 -14.97 1.63 33.41
N GLU A 353 -13.74 1.49 33.92
CA GLU A 353 -12.54 1.08 33.19
C GLU A 353 -12.71 -0.36 32.66
N GLU A 354 -13.21 -0.47 31.44
CA GLU A 354 -12.83 -1.54 30.53
C GLU A 354 -12.10 -0.84 29.39
N ASP A 355 -10.79 -1.11 29.28
CA ASP A 355 -9.91 -0.61 28.25
C ASP A 355 -10.49 -0.91 26.85
N GLU A 356 -11.25 0.03 26.31
CA GLU A 356 -11.56 0.09 24.89
C GLU A 356 -10.25 0.37 24.16
N GLU A 357 -9.74 -0.65 23.45
CA GLU A 357 -8.74 -0.51 22.41
C GLU A 357 -9.27 0.46 21.34
N THR A 358 -8.98 1.75 21.52
CA THR A 358 -9.05 2.74 20.46
C THR A 358 -7.97 2.42 19.44
N ASP A 359 -8.36 1.73 18.37
CA ASP A 359 -7.67 1.67 17.08
C ASP A 359 -7.66 3.08 16.47
N ASP A 360 -6.75 3.93 16.94
CA ASP A 360 -6.29 5.09 16.18
C ASP A 360 -4.86 5.48 16.59
N HIS A 361 -3.92 4.81 15.92
CA HIS A 361 -2.50 5.09 15.70
C HIS A 361 -1.77 3.75 15.54
N GLN A 362 -2.08 3.02 14.46
CA GLN A 362 -1.24 1.88 14.02
C GLN A 362 0.13 2.41 13.58
N ILE A 363 1.01 2.65 14.56
CA ILE A 363 2.43 2.75 14.35
C ILE A 363 2.92 1.32 14.14
N ASN A 364 3.17 0.96 12.88
CA ASN A 364 3.99 -0.19 12.50
C ASN A 364 5.37 -0.04 13.15
N VAL A 365 5.56 -0.68 14.31
CA VAL A 365 6.86 -0.84 14.95
C VAL A 365 7.40 -2.21 14.53
N ASP A 366 7.96 -2.28 13.32
CA ASP A 366 8.61 -3.50 12.84
C ASP A 366 10.03 -3.17 12.35
N ASP A 367 10.96 -2.96 13.27
CA ASP A 367 12.34 -2.61 12.94
C ASP A 367 13.40 -3.37 13.76
N ILE A 368 14.30 -4.04 13.00
CA ILE A 368 15.72 -4.43 13.24
C ILE A 368 15.99 -5.66 14.18
N PRO A 369 16.90 -6.69 13.94
CA PRO A 369 18.41 -6.67 13.91
C PRO A 369 19.29 -7.36 12.82
N LEU A 370 20.28 -6.60 12.32
CA LEU A 370 21.22 -7.00 11.29
C LEU A 370 22.63 -7.28 11.76
N LYS A 371 23.14 -8.47 11.47
CA LYS A 371 24.56 -8.77 11.66
C LYS A 371 25.32 -8.85 10.34
N CYS A 372 26.50 -8.21 10.34
CA CYS A 372 27.56 -8.06 9.31
C CYS A 372 27.40 -6.97 8.22
N ILE A 373 27.72 -5.73 8.62
CA ILE A 373 28.52 -4.70 7.92
C ILE A 373 28.63 -4.85 6.40
N ASN A 374 27.80 -4.08 5.69
CA ASN A 374 28.08 -3.37 4.43
C ASN A 374 27.20 -2.09 4.42
N ASN A 375 27.62 -1.06 3.67
CA ASN A 375 27.14 0.33 3.69
C ASN A 375 25.61 0.55 3.84
N THR A 376 24.80 -0.38 3.35
CA THR A 376 23.34 -0.35 3.40
C THR A 376 22.72 -0.26 4.81
N LEU A 377 23.41 -0.74 5.86
CA LEU A 377 22.88 -0.69 7.23
C LEU A 377 22.97 0.70 7.89
N ASN A 378 23.75 1.64 7.36
CA ASN A 378 23.81 2.97 7.95
C ASN A 378 22.46 3.68 7.81
N HIS A 379 21.89 3.64 6.61
CA HIS A 379 20.63 4.29 6.28
C HIS A 379 19.42 3.81 7.11
N ALA A 380 19.46 2.53 7.46
CA ALA A 380 18.51 1.84 8.33
C ALA A 380 18.41 2.41 9.74
N VAL A 381 19.57 2.41 10.43
CA VAL A 381 19.71 2.87 11.81
C VAL A 381 19.46 4.36 11.88
N LEU A 382 19.89 5.12 10.86
CA LEU A 382 19.60 6.55 10.73
C LEU A 382 18.09 6.81 10.69
N TYR A 383 17.34 6.07 9.87
CA TYR A 383 15.88 6.21 9.79
C TYR A 383 15.17 5.94 11.13
N VAL A 384 15.56 4.87 11.84
CA VAL A 384 14.97 4.54 13.15
C VAL A 384 15.41 5.52 14.23
N SER A 385 16.64 6.03 14.14
CA SER A 385 17.14 7.07 15.06
C SER A 385 16.29 8.33 14.98
N GLY A 386 15.89 8.76 13.78
CA GLY A 386 15.01 9.92 13.60
C GLY A 386 13.64 9.71 14.25
N PHE A 387 13.10 8.49 14.18
CA PHE A 387 11.86 8.13 14.87
C PHE A 387 12.00 8.10 16.40
N VAL A 388 13.08 7.53 16.92
CA VAL A 388 13.36 7.54 18.36
C VAL A 388 13.49 8.98 18.86
N GLU A 389 14.13 9.85 18.10
CA GLU A 389 14.28 11.26 18.44
C GLU A 389 12.92 11.97 18.56
N ILE A 390 12.00 11.75 17.60
CA ILE A 390 10.62 12.28 17.68
C ILE A 390 9.92 11.80 18.96
N ARG A 391 10.07 10.51 19.32
CA ARG A 391 9.44 9.97 20.54
C ARG A 391 10.07 10.52 21.82
N VAL A 392 11.37 10.74 21.81
CA VAL A 392 12.11 11.32 22.93
C VAL A 392 11.68 12.77 23.14
N LEU A 393 11.57 13.57 22.08
CA LEU A 393 11.09 14.96 22.14
C LEU A 393 9.68 15.07 22.72
N ASN A 394 8.78 14.16 22.37
CA ASN A 394 7.42 14.14 22.93
C ASN A 394 7.37 13.80 24.43
N LYS A 395 8.46 13.29 25.02
CA LYS A 395 8.52 12.86 26.42
C LYS A 395 9.34 13.79 27.31
N ILE A 396 10.32 14.50 26.74
CA ILE A 396 11.15 15.45 27.49
C ILE A 396 10.28 16.62 27.94
N LYS A 397 10.24 16.89 29.25
CA LYS A 397 9.50 18.02 29.83
C LYS A 397 10.34 19.30 29.91
N CYS A 398 11.67 19.19 29.87
CA CYS A 398 12.59 20.33 29.97
C CYS A 398 12.75 21.02 28.60
N SER A 399 12.34 22.28 28.51
CA SER A 399 12.45 23.11 27.30
C SER A 399 13.89 23.33 26.84
N GLU A 400 14.84 23.43 27.80
CA GLU A 400 16.26 23.62 27.50
C GLU A 400 16.88 22.36 26.89
N CYS A 401 16.52 21.17 27.36
CA CYS A 401 16.95 19.91 26.77
C CYS A 401 16.44 19.72 25.33
N VAL A 402 15.25 20.24 25.00
CA VAL A 402 14.72 20.22 23.63
C VAL A 402 15.55 21.14 22.73
N ARG A 403 15.84 22.36 23.20
CA ARG A 403 16.64 23.35 22.47
C ARG A 403 18.06 22.84 22.20
N LEU A 404 18.73 22.30 23.21
CA LEU A 404 20.10 21.78 23.08
C LEU A 404 20.20 20.54 22.16
N LEU A 405 19.12 19.75 22.08
CA LEU A 405 19.02 18.65 21.13
C LEU A 405 18.80 19.15 19.70
N ASP A 406 18.01 20.22 19.52
CA ASP A 406 17.80 20.86 18.22
C ASP A 406 19.08 21.52 17.68
N GLU A 407 19.93 22.06 18.55
CA GLU A 407 21.23 22.70 18.20
C GLU A 407 22.33 21.72 17.77
N CYS A 408 22.14 20.41 18.00
CA CYS A 408 23.11 19.40 17.59
C CYS A 408 23.13 19.25 16.05
N PRO A 409 24.29 18.92 15.44
CA PRO A 409 24.38 18.74 14.00
C PRO A 409 23.54 17.54 13.53
N GLU A 410 22.85 17.73 12.42
CA GLU A 410 22.07 16.69 11.75
C GLU A 410 22.99 15.71 11.03
N ALA A 411 22.65 14.42 11.06
CA ALA A 411 23.36 13.42 10.29
C ALA A 411 22.88 13.46 8.83
N GLU A 412 23.80 13.71 7.90
CA GLU A 412 23.51 13.64 6.47
C GLU A 412 23.28 12.18 6.04
N SER A 413 22.18 11.93 5.33
CA SER A 413 21.91 10.63 4.71
C SER A 413 21.07 10.78 3.46
N ASP A 414 21.65 10.47 2.31
CA ASP A 414 20.97 10.37 1.01
C ASP A 414 19.66 9.59 1.09
N PHE A 415 19.63 8.49 1.84
CA PHE A 415 18.43 7.68 2.00
C PHE A 415 17.28 8.39 2.72
N ILE A 416 17.58 9.19 3.77
CA ILE A 416 16.56 9.95 4.49
C ILE A 416 16.07 11.06 3.57
N THR A 417 16.96 11.78 2.90
CA THR A 417 16.58 12.83 1.94
C THR A 417 15.67 12.29 0.84
N ARG A 418 15.98 11.12 0.29
CA ARG A 418 15.15 10.47 -0.73
C ARG A 418 13.79 10.02 -0.17
N LYS A 419 13.73 9.56 1.09
CA LYS A 419 12.52 8.99 1.73
C LYS A 419 11.65 10.05 2.39
N SER A 420 12.26 11.16 2.80
CA SER A 420 11.62 12.32 3.37
C SER A 420 10.99 13.08 2.22
N PHE A 421 9.70 12.87 1.99
CA PHE A 421 8.89 13.76 1.18
C PHE A 421 8.70 15.14 1.87
N GLY A 422 9.71 15.65 2.61
CA GLY A 422 9.70 16.90 3.37
C GLY A 422 9.29 16.81 4.85
N PHE A 423 8.90 15.64 5.36
CA PHE A 423 8.24 15.51 6.67
C PHE A 423 8.96 14.65 7.71
N LEU A 424 10.11 14.05 7.36
CA LEU A 424 10.88 13.24 8.30
C LEU A 424 11.93 14.11 8.99
N ARG A 425 12.09 13.93 10.29
CA ARG A 425 13.14 14.59 11.07
C ARG A 425 14.47 13.87 10.84
N PHE A 426 15.50 14.62 10.48
CA PHE A 426 16.86 14.11 10.38
C PHE A 426 17.42 13.83 11.77
N PRO A 427 18.00 12.63 12.01
CA PRO A 427 18.53 12.30 13.31
C PRO A 427 19.79 13.10 13.61
N ARG A 428 20.02 13.43 14.89
CA ARG A 428 21.28 14.04 15.33
C ARG A 428 22.43 13.04 15.32
N ILE A 429 23.64 13.51 14.98
CA ILE A 429 24.85 12.68 14.91
C ILE A 429 25.09 11.89 16.22
N ASP A 430 24.87 12.53 17.36
CA ASP A 430 25.10 11.90 18.66
C ASP A 430 24.03 10.86 19.01
N THR A 431 22.77 11.08 18.62
CA THR A 431 21.70 10.07 18.70
C THR A 431 22.06 8.84 17.86
N CYS A 432 22.60 9.05 16.65
CA CYS A 432 23.01 7.96 15.76
C CYS A 432 24.17 7.13 16.32
N LYS A 433 25.15 7.75 16.99
CA LYS A 433 26.24 7.03 17.66
C LYS A 433 25.72 6.13 18.76
N VAL A 434 24.78 6.63 19.57
CA VAL A 434 24.15 5.86 20.66
C VAL A 434 23.40 4.65 20.11
N THR A 435 22.51 4.86 19.14
CA THR A 435 21.71 3.78 18.54
C THR A 435 22.58 2.76 17.82
N TRP A 436 23.70 3.17 17.20
CA TRP A 436 24.66 2.27 16.58
C TRP A 436 25.34 1.33 17.57
N ILE A 437 25.72 1.82 18.76
CA ILE A 437 26.31 0.98 19.81
C ILE A 437 25.28 -0.02 20.36
N VAL A 438 24.05 0.44 20.60
CA VAL A 438 22.93 -0.42 21.03
C VAL A 438 22.70 -1.54 20.01
N GLU A 439 22.69 -1.19 18.73
CA GLU A 439 22.51 -2.14 17.62
C GLU A 439 23.59 -3.23 17.62
N LYS A 440 24.86 -2.83 17.72
CA LYS A 440 25.99 -3.76 17.75
C LYS A 440 25.87 -4.75 18.92
N LEU A 441 25.46 -4.27 20.09
CA LEU A 441 25.28 -5.10 21.28
C LEU A 441 24.11 -6.06 21.12
N VAL A 442 22.94 -5.60 20.66
CA VAL A 442 21.79 -6.49 20.41
C VAL A 442 22.16 -7.63 19.45
N ASN A 443 22.90 -7.34 18.38
CA ASN A 443 23.38 -8.35 17.43
C ASN A 443 24.37 -9.37 18.04
N ILE A 444 25.20 -8.94 19.00
CA ILE A 444 26.05 -9.86 19.76
C ILE A 444 25.19 -10.79 20.63
N TYR A 445 24.18 -10.24 21.30
CA TYR A 445 23.26 -11.00 22.15
C TYR A 445 22.41 -12.00 21.35
N LEU A 446 22.00 -11.65 20.13
CA LEU A 446 21.23 -12.53 19.22
C LEU A 446 22.01 -13.75 18.77
N ASN A 447 23.21 -13.57 18.22
CA ASN A 447 23.99 -14.72 17.75
C ASN A 447 24.41 -15.67 18.85
N ASN A 448 24.51 -15.17 20.08
CA ASN A 448 24.87 -15.98 21.24
C ASN A 448 23.64 -16.59 21.92
N ASP A 449 22.43 -16.43 21.36
CA ASP A 449 21.14 -16.85 21.91
C ASP A 449 20.87 -16.36 23.36
N LYS A 450 21.59 -15.31 23.79
CA LYS A 450 21.53 -14.76 25.16
C LYS A 450 20.27 -13.92 25.41
N ILE A 451 19.45 -13.67 24.39
CA ILE A 451 18.19 -12.91 24.53
C ILE A 451 17.17 -13.62 25.42
N LYS A 452 17.21 -14.96 25.50
CA LYS A 452 16.29 -15.75 26.34
C LYS A 452 16.65 -15.71 27.84
N LEU A 453 17.77 -15.08 28.21
CA LEU A 453 18.20 -15.00 29.60
C LEU A 453 17.31 -14.01 30.39
N LYS A 454 17.01 -14.35 31.65
CA LYS A 454 16.37 -13.43 32.59
C LYS A 454 17.19 -12.14 32.69
N ASN A 455 16.52 -11.00 32.59
CA ASN A 455 17.09 -9.63 32.61
C ASN A 455 18.02 -9.26 31.44
N ALA A 456 17.92 -9.94 30.28
CA ALA A 456 18.69 -9.55 29.08
C ALA A 456 18.49 -8.07 28.70
N TYR A 457 17.27 -7.54 28.84
CA TYR A 457 16.94 -6.14 28.58
C TYR A 457 17.79 -5.16 29.40
N GLN A 458 17.83 -5.36 30.73
CA GLN A 458 18.59 -4.50 31.64
C GLN A 458 20.11 -4.67 31.45
N LYS A 459 20.59 -5.88 31.15
CA LYS A 459 22.01 -6.13 30.84
C LYS A 459 22.47 -5.39 29.59
N ILE A 460 21.65 -5.36 28.53
CA ILE A 460 21.98 -4.63 27.31
C ILE A 460 22.06 -3.12 27.58
N ILE A 461 21.16 -2.56 28.40
CA ILE A 461 21.25 -1.14 28.81
C ILE A 461 22.56 -0.86 29.54
N CYS A 462 22.90 -1.68 30.54
CA CYS A 462 24.14 -1.52 31.32
C CYS A 462 25.39 -1.65 30.44
N ASP A 463 25.43 -2.65 29.54
CA ASP A 463 26.57 -2.85 28.64
C ASP A 463 26.68 -1.73 27.60
N THR A 464 25.55 -1.15 27.17
CA THR A 464 25.56 0.02 26.27
C THR A 464 26.15 1.22 27.00
N MET A 465 25.68 1.50 28.22
CA MET A 465 26.19 2.63 29.02
C MET A 465 27.68 2.52 29.33
N ARG A 466 28.22 1.30 29.49
CA ARG A 466 29.65 1.06 29.71
C ARG A 466 30.52 1.28 28.46
N ASN A 467 29.96 1.04 27.28
CA ASN A 467 30.68 1.16 26.00
C ASN A 467 30.50 2.55 25.36
N LEU A 468 29.71 3.44 25.98
CA LEU A 468 29.49 4.80 25.53
C LEU A 468 30.53 5.74 26.16
N ASP A 469 31.20 6.53 25.32
CA ASP A 469 31.97 7.66 25.80
C ASP A 469 31.04 8.84 26.06
N ILE A 470 30.53 8.91 27.29
CA ILE A 470 29.57 9.93 27.75
C ILE A 470 30.21 11.34 27.74
N THR A 471 31.54 11.43 27.75
CA THR A 471 32.26 12.72 27.68
C THR A 471 32.33 13.28 26.27
N ALA A 472 32.22 12.44 25.25
CA ALA A 472 32.25 12.85 23.85
C ALA A 472 30.88 13.16 23.24
N LEU A 473 29.79 12.72 23.88
CA LEU A 473 28.40 12.85 23.40
C LEU A 473 27.70 14.04 24.04
N PHE A 474 26.89 14.78 23.27
CA PHE A 474 26.05 15.87 23.77
C PHE A 474 26.84 16.92 24.58
N LYS A 475 27.96 17.41 24.04
CA LYS A 475 28.84 18.40 24.70
C LYS A 475 28.09 19.68 25.11
N ASN A 476 27.05 20.05 24.37
CA ASN A 476 26.22 21.23 24.65
C ASN A 476 25.40 21.08 25.94
N PHE A 477 25.18 19.86 26.43
CA PHE A 477 24.46 19.59 27.67
C PHE A 477 25.34 19.72 28.92
N ASP A 478 26.68 19.79 28.78
CA ASP A 478 27.58 19.79 29.94
C ASP A 478 27.49 21.07 30.78
N ASN A 479 26.96 22.16 30.22
CA ASN A 479 26.66 23.39 30.96
C ASN A 479 25.30 23.29 31.67
N HIS A 480 24.27 22.80 30.97
CA HIS A 480 22.93 22.57 31.55
C HIS A 480 22.94 21.56 32.70
N VAL A 481 23.81 20.54 32.63
CA VAL A 481 23.99 19.55 33.71
C VAL A 481 24.59 20.16 34.99
N LYS A 482 25.34 21.27 34.88
CA LYS A 482 25.88 21.98 36.05
C LYS A 482 24.84 22.85 36.76
N ASP A 483 23.78 23.23 36.04
CA ASP A 483 22.72 24.11 36.54
C ASP A 483 21.54 23.34 37.18
N VAL A 484 21.57 22.00 37.12
CA VAL A 484 20.51 21.10 37.61
C VAL A 484 21.00 20.33 38.84
N ASP A 485 20.07 19.90 39.71
CA ASP A 485 20.37 19.12 40.90
C ASP A 485 21.24 17.88 40.60
N ILE A 486 22.17 17.56 41.51
CA ILE A 486 23.15 16.46 41.39
C ILE A 486 22.49 15.09 41.10
N ILE A 487 21.23 14.93 41.48
CA ILE A 487 20.43 13.71 41.33
C ILE A 487 19.78 13.63 39.94
N GLU A 488 19.44 14.75 39.32
CA GLU A 488 18.74 14.83 38.03
C GLU A 488 19.73 15.15 36.90
N ASN A 489 20.60 14.19 36.59
CA ASN A 489 21.49 14.37 35.45
C ASN A 489 20.73 14.13 34.13
N HIS A 490 20.08 15.19 33.63
CA HIS A 490 19.28 15.20 32.41
C HIS A 490 20.01 14.61 31.20
N LYS A 491 21.34 14.72 31.11
CA LYS A 491 22.15 14.12 30.04
C LYS A 491 22.13 12.59 30.10
N TYR A 492 22.29 12.01 31.29
CA TYR A 492 22.22 10.55 31.47
C TYR A 492 20.80 10.03 31.28
N GLU A 493 19.79 10.79 31.73
CA GLU A 493 18.38 10.43 31.51
C GLU A 493 18.03 10.44 30.03
N LEU A 494 18.49 11.43 29.27
CA LEU A 494 18.31 11.52 27.82
C LEU A 494 18.91 10.31 27.10
N ILE A 495 20.17 9.99 27.39
CA ILE A 495 20.85 8.82 26.78
C ILE A 495 20.11 7.54 27.16
N LYS A 496 19.69 7.38 28.42
CA LYS A 496 18.94 6.22 28.88
C LYS A 496 17.59 6.09 28.18
N LEU A 497 16.88 7.21 27.97
CA LEU A 497 15.61 7.24 27.24
C LEU A 497 15.80 6.86 25.76
N ILE A 498 16.84 7.38 25.09
CA ILE A 498 17.18 7.01 23.70
C ILE A 498 17.42 5.50 23.60
N ILE A 499 18.25 4.94 24.50
CA ILE A 499 18.55 3.51 24.54
C ILE A 499 17.27 2.69 24.79
N ASP A 500 16.45 3.09 25.77
CA ASP A 500 15.21 2.38 26.13
C ASP A 500 14.22 2.35 24.96
N TYR A 501 13.96 3.49 24.29
CA TYR A 501 13.05 3.54 23.15
C TYR A 501 13.55 2.72 21.96
N TYR A 502 14.84 2.78 21.67
CA TYR A 502 15.44 1.97 20.61
C TYR A 502 15.32 0.47 20.94
N LEU A 503 15.67 0.05 22.15
CA LEU A 503 15.57 -1.35 22.58
C LEU A 503 14.15 -1.89 22.61
N ARG A 504 13.15 -1.10 23.03
CA ARG A 504 11.74 -1.53 22.98
C ARG A 504 11.30 -1.81 21.55
N THR A 505 11.54 -0.87 20.65
CA THR A 505 11.21 -0.96 19.22
C THR A 505 11.78 -2.25 18.63
N LYS A 506 13.05 -2.49 18.96
CA LYS A 506 13.82 -3.65 18.55
C LYS A 506 13.26 -4.99 19.06
N MET A 507 13.01 -5.07 20.36
CA MET A 507 12.55 -6.30 21.01
C MET A 507 11.15 -6.69 20.54
N SER A 508 10.26 -5.72 20.36
CA SER A 508 8.94 -5.94 19.77
C SER A 508 9.03 -6.57 18.37
N TYR A 509 9.95 -6.06 17.54
CA TYR A 509 10.16 -6.61 16.21
C TYR A 509 10.74 -8.03 16.22
N ILE A 510 11.78 -8.30 17.02
CA ILE A 510 12.32 -9.66 17.19
C ILE A 510 11.20 -10.62 17.62
N GLY A 511 10.38 -10.22 18.59
CA GLY A 511 9.21 -10.97 19.03
C GLY A 511 8.27 -11.28 17.88
N LYS A 512 7.90 -10.28 17.07
CA LYS A 512 7.03 -10.46 15.90
C LYS A 512 7.63 -11.40 14.85
N CYS A 513 8.93 -11.28 14.54
CA CYS A 513 9.61 -12.18 13.61
C CYS A 513 9.59 -13.64 14.10
N VAL A 514 9.83 -13.85 15.40
CA VAL A 514 9.75 -15.16 16.04
C VAL A 514 8.32 -15.71 15.98
N THR A 515 7.31 -14.90 16.33
CA THR A 515 5.90 -15.27 16.21
C THR A 515 5.51 -15.63 14.78
N LEU A 516 5.95 -14.86 13.78
CA LEU A 516 5.68 -15.12 12.36
C LEU A 516 6.37 -16.41 11.87
N ARG A 517 7.54 -16.77 12.42
CA ARG A 517 8.20 -18.05 12.15
C ARG A 517 7.44 -19.21 12.80
N HIS A 518 6.96 -19.06 14.03
CA HIS A 518 6.24 -20.11 14.78
C HIS A 518 4.79 -20.33 14.34
N GLN A 519 4.05 -19.27 14.00
CA GLN A 519 2.64 -19.38 13.60
C GLN A 519 2.46 -20.17 12.30
N GLY A 520 3.52 -20.37 11.52
CA GLY A 520 3.45 -21.06 10.24
C GLY A 520 2.36 -20.47 9.35
N LEU A 521 1.81 -21.28 8.45
CA LEU A 521 0.64 -20.89 7.66
C LEU A 521 -0.62 -21.14 8.50
N SER A 522 -1.45 -20.11 8.68
CA SER A 522 -2.80 -20.32 9.22
C SER A 522 -3.58 -21.22 8.27
N VAL A 523 -3.71 -22.50 8.64
CA VAL A 523 -4.48 -23.52 7.92
C VAL A 523 -5.91 -23.03 7.68
N ARG A 524 -6.49 -22.33 8.67
CA ARG A 524 -7.81 -21.69 8.59
C ARG A 524 -7.90 -20.66 7.46
N HIS A 525 -6.90 -19.80 7.30
CA HIS A 525 -6.89 -18.80 6.22
C HIS A 525 -6.80 -19.45 4.83
N SER A 526 -5.98 -20.50 4.71
CA SER A 526 -5.85 -21.24 3.45
C SER A 526 -7.15 -21.93 3.07
N LEU A 527 -7.77 -22.66 4.01
CA LEU A 527 -9.01 -23.41 3.77
C LEU A 527 -10.20 -22.47 3.52
N ASN A 528 -10.32 -21.37 4.27
CA ASN A 528 -11.37 -20.39 4.03
C ASN A 528 -11.31 -19.81 2.61
N LYS A 529 -10.11 -19.47 2.11
CA LYS A 529 -9.96 -18.99 0.74
C LYS A 529 -10.31 -20.05 -0.29
N THR A 530 -9.87 -21.29 -0.10
CA THR A 530 -10.23 -22.39 -1.02
C THR A 530 -11.75 -22.58 -1.09
N ILE A 531 -12.47 -22.44 0.02
CA ILE A 531 -13.93 -22.56 0.06
C ILE A 531 -14.60 -21.36 -0.61
N LEU A 532 -14.16 -20.13 -0.30
CA LEU A 532 -14.75 -18.88 -0.83
C LEU A 532 -14.58 -18.74 -2.34
N PHE A 533 -13.49 -19.26 -2.89
CA PHE A 533 -13.14 -19.13 -4.31
C PHE A 533 -13.31 -20.43 -5.09
N LYS A 534 -14.01 -21.43 -4.53
CA LYS A 534 -14.31 -22.68 -5.24
C LYS A 534 -15.30 -22.38 -6.37
N GLY A 535 -14.78 -22.05 -7.56
CA GLY A 535 -15.57 -21.70 -8.75
C GLY A 535 -15.15 -20.41 -9.47
N GLN A 536 -14.11 -19.71 -9.01
CA GLN A 536 -13.49 -18.56 -9.70
C GLN A 536 -12.21 -18.94 -10.46
#